data_AF-A0A938MHC1-F1
#
_entry.id   AF-A0A938MHC1-F1
#
_cell.length_a   1.000
_cell.length_b   1.000
_cell.length_c   1.000
_cell.angle_alpha   90.00
_cell.angle_beta   90.00
_cell.angle_gamma   90.00
#
_symmetry.space_group_name_H-M   'P 1'
#
loop_
_entity.id
_entity.type
_entity.pdbx_description
1 polymer ?
#
loop_
_entity_poly.entity_id
_entity_poly.type
_entity_poly.pdbx_seq_one_letter_code
_entity_poly.pdbx_strand_id
1 'polypeptide(L)'
;MNEIAGGVLAAKDFVAGAVSCGIKTKAGALDLGVIFSETPAAAAAMFTTNKVCAAPVKVSREHVRGGRARAVVVNSGNANACTGVRGLRDAQTMAQLAANGLGLKPGEVLVASTGIIGRPLPMDKVKAGVQGALARMGRSAHHASRITQAIMTTDTRPKTVAVRFRLGGREVRLGGITKGAGMIAP
;
A
#
# COMPACT_ATOMS: atom_id res chain seq x y z
N MET A 1 -16.10 12.99 -17.81
CA MET A 1 -15.54 12.27 -16.66
C MET A 1 -15.94 13.08 -15.43
N ASN A 2 -16.56 12.46 -14.43
CA ASN A 2 -17.13 13.19 -13.29
C ASN A 2 -16.43 12.74 -12.01
N GLU A 3 -16.02 13.68 -11.16
CA GLU A 3 -15.46 13.37 -9.84
C GLU A 3 -16.54 12.77 -8.93
N ILE A 4 -16.14 11.81 -8.10
CA ILE A 4 -17.01 11.11 -7.13
C ILE A 4 -16.28 10.94 -5.80
N ALA A 5 -17.04 10.70 -4.72
CA ALA A 5 -16.47 10.34 -3.43
C ALA A 5 -15.96 8.89 -3.40
N GLY A 6 -15.21 8.54 -2.35
CA GLY A 6 -14.76 7.16 -2.06
C GLY A 6 -13.26 6.90 -2.25
N GLY A 7 -12.54 7.81 -2.91
CA GLY A 7 -11.08 7.70 -3.11
C GLY A 7 -10.69 6.36 -3.74
N VAL A 8 -9.62 5.74 -3.25
CA VAL A 8 -9.15 4.43 -3.74
C VAL A 8 -10.20 3.31 -3.64
N LEU A 9 -11.22 3.44 -2.78
CA LEU A 9 -12.29 2.46 -2.62
C LEU A 9 -13.57 2.82 -3.40
N ALA A 10 -13.52 3.82 -4.28
CA ALA A 10 -14.64 4.12 -5.18
C ALA A 10 -14.85 3.03 -6.25
N ALA A 11 -13.77 2.34 -6.62
CA ALA A 11 -13.82 1.15 -7.45
C ALA A 11 -14.50 0.00 -6.70
N LYS A 12 -15.33 -0.78 -7.41
CA LYS A 12 -16.04 -1.91 -6.81
C LYS A 12 -15.07 -3.01 -6.42
N ASP A 13 -15.45 -3.81 -5.42
CA ASP A 13 -14.72 -5.00 -4.96
C ASP A 13 -13.34 -4.70 -4.38
N PHE A 14 -13.09 -3.45 -3.98
CA PHE A 14 -11.91 -3.07 -3.20
C PHE A 14 -12.30 -2.77 -1.76
N VAL A 15 -11.49 -3.28 -0.84
CA VAL A 15 -11.54 -3.00 0.60
C VAL A 15 -10.16 -2.57 1.07
N ALA A 16 -10.10 -1.77 2.14
CA ALA A 16 -8.84 -1.44 2.78
C ALA A 16 -8.95 -1.41 4.30
N GLY A 17 -7.81 -1.61 4.94
CA GLY A 17 -7.63 -1.59 6.38
C GLY A 17 -6.33 -0.90 6.71
N ALA A 18 -6.32 -0.11 7.77
CA ALA A 18 -5.14 0.65 8.17
C ALA A 18 -5.11 0.89 9.67
N VAL A 19 -3.90 0.88 10.24
CA VAL A 19 -3.66 0.98 11.68
C VAL A 19 -2.43 1.84 11.99
N SER A 20 -2.36 2.26 13.25
CA SER A 20 -1.16 2.80 13.89
C SER A 20 -0.51 1.65 14.65
N CYS A 21 0.60 1.10 14.16
CA CYS A 21 1.36 0.04 14.82
C CYS A 21 2.69 0.53 15.41
N GLY A 22 2.98 1.83 15.33
CA GLY A 22 4.10 2.46 16.03
C GLY A 22 5.43 2.36 15.29
N ILE A 23 5.40 2.20 13.97
CA ILE A 23 6.55 2.45 13.08
C ILE A 23 6.86 3.95 13.10
N LYS A 24 5.83 4.80 13.07
CA LYS A 24 5.96 6.23 13.36
C LYS A 24 6.03 6.46 14.87
N THR A 25 6.87 7.40 15.28
CA THR A 25 7.02 7.78 16.70
C THR A 25 5.87 8.64 17.20
N LYS A 26 5.18 9.37 16.31
CA LYS A 26 4.00 10.17 16.67
C LYS A 26 2.85 9.24 17.08
N ALA A 27 2.43 9.34 18.34
CA ALA A 27 1.32 8.56 18.87
C ALA A 27 0.04 8.72 18.02
N GLY A 28 -0.63 7.60 17.75
CA GLY A 28 -1.87 7.55 16.98
C GLY A 28 -1.73 7.77 15.46
N ALA A 29 -0.52 8.06 14.95
CA ALA A 29 -0.32 8.25 13.53
C ALA A 29 -0.43 6.91 12.77
N LEU A 30 -1.37 6.81 11.83
CA LEU A 30 -1.49 5.65 10.96
C LEU A 30 -0.20 5.46 10.14
N ASP A 31 0.30 4.23 10.10
CA ASP A 31 1.62 3.92 9.55
C ASP A 31 1.73 2.56 8.87
N LEU A 32 0.63 1.79 8.86
CA LEU A 32 0.53 0.56 8.08
C LEU A 32 -0.89 0.38 7.54
N GLY A 33 -1.01 -0.05 6.29
CA GLY A 33 -2.30 -0.44 5.73
C GLY A 33 -2.20 -1.45 4.59
N VAL A 34 -3.36 -2.01 4.25
CA VAL A 34 -3.56 -3.00 3.20
C VAL A 34 -4.72 -2.55 2.32
N ILE A 35 -4.52 -2.58 1.00
CA ILE A 35 -5.59 -2.48 -0.01
C ILE A 35 -5.73 -3.86 -0.62
N PHE A 36 -6.96 -4.36 -0.75
CA PHE A 36 -7.24 -5.70 -1.26
C PHE A 36 -8.41 -5.66 -2.26
N SER A 37 -8.24 -6.39 -3.36
CA SER A 37 -9.30 -6.68 -4.32
C SER A 37 -9.92 -8.04 -4.00
N GLU A 38 -11.22 -8.02 -3.70
CA GLU A 38 -12.03 -9.21 -3.38
C GLU A 38 -12.15 -10.16 -4.60
N THR A 39 -11.86 -9.66 -5.80
CA THR A 39 -11.83 -10.40 -7.06
C THR A 39 -10.42 -10.46 -7.66
N PRO A 40 -10.15 -11.34 -8.63
CA PRO A 40 -8.88 -11.31 -9.36
C PRO A 40 -8.68 -9.97 -10.10
N ALA A 41 -7.53 -9.33 -9.90
CA ALA A 41 -7.23 -8.04 -10.50
C ALA A 41 -5.99 -8.12 -11.41
N ALA A 42 -6.14 -7.56 -12.62
CA ALA A 42 -5.01 -7.25 -13.48
C ALA A 42 -4.19 -6.12 -12.81
N ALA A 43 -2.87 -6.24 -12.85
CA ALA A 43 -1.98 -5.30 -12.21
C ALA A 43 -0.87 -4.87 -13.16
N ALA A 44 -0.60 -3.57 -13.15
CA ALA A 44 0.56 -2.95 -13.77
C ALA A 44 1.21 -2.04 -12.73
N ALA A 45 2.54 -1.98 -12.72
CA ALA A 45 3.28 -1.12 -11.81
C ALA A 45 4.54 -0.57 -12.49
N MET A 46 4.82 0.71 -12.23
CA MET A 46 6.07 1.36 -12.56
C MET A 46 6.85 1.63 -11.29
N PHE A 47 8.17 1.62 -11.39
CA PHE A 47 9.07 1.77 -10.26
C PHE A 47 10.17 2.78 -10.58
N THR A 48 10.76 3.38 -9.54
CA THR A 48 11.91 4.27 -9.71
C THR A 48 13.04 3.62 -10.52
N THR A 49 13.66 4.41 -11.39
CA THR A 49 14.85 4.04 -12.18
C THR A 49 16.15 4.24 -11.40
N ASN A 50 16.08 4.75 -10.17
CA ASN A 50 17.24 4.96 -9.32
C ASN A 50 18.00 3.63 -9.08
N LYS A 51 19.32 3.66 -9.27
CA LYS A 51 20.23 2.53 -9.01
C LYS A 51 20.14 2.04 -7.57
N VAL A 52 19.94 2.96 -6.62
CA VAL A 52 19.69 2.65 -5.20
C VAL A 52 18.19 2.40 -5.02
N CYS A 53 17.81 1.14 -5.15
CA CYS A 53 16.41 0.72 -5.11
C CYS A 53 16.10 -0.07 -3.84
N ALA A 54 15.04 0.33 -3.12
CA ALA A 54 14.64 -0.26 -1.85
C ALA A 54 14.20 -1.73 -2.00
N ALA A 55 14.32 -2.51 -0.93
CA ALA A 55 13.88 -3.90 -0.89
C ALA A 55 12.41 -4.12 -1.36
N PRO A 56 11.40 -3.37 -0.89
CA PRO A 56 10.01 -3.56 -1.33
C PRO A 56 9.80 -3.32 -2.83
N VAL A 57 10.62 -2.46 -3.46
CA VAL A 57 10.54 -2.26 -4.92
C VAL A 57 10.98 -3.52 -5.66
N LYS A 58 12.05 -4.18 -5.19
CA LYS A 58 12.54 -5.43 -5.81
C LYS A 58 11.49 -6.53 -5.71
N VAL A 59 10.88 -6.71 -4.54
CA VAL A 59 9.82 -7.70 -4.30
C VAL A 59 8.59 -7.42 -5.17
N SER A 60 8.07 -6.18 -5.14
CA SER A 60 6.90 -5.81 -5.94
C SER A 60 7.13 -5.92 -7.44
N ARG A 61 8.34 -5.61 -7.91
CA ARG A 61 8.71 -5.78 -9.32
C ARG A 61 8.66 -7.24 -9.74
N GLU A 62 9.09 -8.16 -8.88
CA GLU A 62 8.99 -9.60 -9.13
C GLU A 62 7.53 -10.07 -9.12
N HIS A 63 6.77 -9.69 -8.10
CA HIS A 63 5.37 -10.12 -7.92
C HIS A 63 4.46 -9.67 -9.06
N VAL A 64 4.65 -8.47 -9.59
CA VAL A 64 3.80 -7.94 -10.68
C VAL A 64 4.16 -8.49 -12.08
N ARG A 65 5.25 -9.26 -12.24
CA ARG A 65 5.71 -9.76 -13.57
C ARG A 65 4.63 -10.54 -14.32
N GLY A 66 3.74 -11.23 -13.60
CA GLY A 66 2.63 -11.99 -14.18
C GLY A 66 1.40 -11.14 -14.57
N GLY A 67 1.47 -9.81 -14.43
CA GLY A 67 0.37 -8.90 -14.77
C GLY A 67 -0.83 -9.00 -13.83
N ARG A 68 -0.65 -9.58 -12.63
CA ARG A 68 -1.71 -9.80 -11.65
C ARG A 68 -1.18 -9.52 -10.24
N ALA A 69 -2.01 -8.87 -9.44
CA ALA A 69 -1.81 -8.70 -8.01
C ALA A 69 -3.17 -8.40 -7.39
N ARG A 70 -3.41 -8.88 -6.18
CA ARG A 70 -4.70 -8.74 -5.49
C ARG A 70 -4.63 -7.87 -4.24
N ALA A 71 -3.43 -7.64 -3.70
CA ALA A 71 -3.28 -6.74 -2.56
C ALA A 71 -2.02 -5.88 -2.65
N VAL A 72 -2.04 -4.77 -1.92
CA VAL A 72 -0.86 -3.95 -1.64
C VAL A 72 -0.78 -3.76 -0.14
N VAL A 73 0.31 -4.21 0.49
CA VAL A 73 0.65 -3.88 1.87
C VAL A 73 1.65 -2.73 1.87
N VAL A 74 1.35 -1.68 2.62
CA VAL A 74 2.14 -0.46 2.66
C VAL A 74 2.43 -0.04 4.09
N ASN A 75 3.67 0.36 4.37
CA ASN A 75 4.05 1.03 5.60
C ASN A 75 4.64 2.42 5.34
N SER A 76 4.54 3.29 6.33
CA SER A 76 5.22 4.58 6.35
C SER A 76 6.03 4.79 7.64
N GLY A 77 6.96 5.74 7.63
CA GLY A 77 7.92 5.98 8.72
C GLY A 77 9.26 5.25 8.55
N ASN A 78 9.32 4.20 7.73
CA ASN A 78 10.54 3.47 7.40
C ASN A 78 10.50 3.03 5.93
N ALA A 79 11.55 3.35 5.16
CA ALA A 79 11.60 3.07 3.72
C ALA A 79 12.04 1.64 3.38
N ASN A 80 12.60 0.89 4.34
CA ASN A 80 13.26 -0.39 4.09
C ASN A 80 14.23 -0.34 2.88
N ALA A 81 15.00 0.76 2.82
CA ALA A 81 15.98 1.04 1.79
C ALA A 81 17.37 0.97 2.38
N CYS A 82 18.35 0.49 1.60
CA CYS A 82 19.74 0.29 2.05
C CYS A 82 19.88 -0.63 3.27
N THR A 83 19.02 -1.66 3.36
CA THR A 83 18.93 -2.62 4.48
C THR A 83 19.43 -4.02 4.13
N GLY A 84 20.07 -4.19 2.96
CA GLY A 84 20.69 -5.43 2.52
C GLY A 84 19.74 -6.62 2.43
N VAL A 85 20.28 -7.82 2.66
CA VAL A 85 19.53 -9.10 2.62
C VAL A 85 18.41 -9.14 3.66
N ARG A 86 18.64 -8.55 4.84
CA ARG A 86 17.61 -8.44 5.89
C ARG A 86 16.39 -7.69 5.37
N GLY A 87 16.59 -6.53 4.74
CA GLY A 87 15.48 -5.75 4.19
C GLY A 87 14.67 -6.49 3.14
N LEU A 88 15.33 -7.29 2.29
CA LEU A 88 14.66 -8.13 1.30
C LEU A 88 13.76 -9.18 1.98
N ARG A 89 14.28 -9.88 2.99
CA ARG A 89 13.50 -10.85 3.79
C ARG A 89 12.34 -10.17 4.52
N ASP A 90 12.56 -8.99 5.09
CA ASP A 90 11.52 -8.23 5.78
C ASP A 90 10.36 -7.87 4.81
N ALA A 91 10.68 -7.43 3.59
CA ALA A 91 9.67 -7.13 2.57
C ALA A 91 8.91 -8.39 2.10
N GLN A 92 9.62 -9.51 1.89
CA GLN A 92 8.98 -10.80 1.56
C GLN A 92 8.07 -11.27 2.70
N THR A 93 8.49 -11.10 3.95
CA THR A 93 7.69 -11.43 5.14
C THR A 93 6.44 -10.57 5.23
N MET A 94 6.51 -9.27 4.91
CA MET A 94 5.33 -8.41 4.83
C MET A 94 4.30 -8.94 3.82
N ALA A 95 4.76 -9.30 2.61
CA ALA A 95 3.89 -9.89 1.60
C ALA A 95 3.26 -11.20 2.08
N GLN A 96 4.07 -12.10 2.67
CA GLN A 96 3.60 -13.38 3.21
C GLN A 96 2.54 -13.22 4.30
N LEU A 97 2.74 -12.28 5.23
CA LEU A 97 1.79 -12.02 6.33
C LEU A 97 0.44 -11.54 5.80
N ALA A 98 0.46 -10.60 4.86
CA ALA A 98 -0.77 -10.11 4.23
C ALA A 98 -1.44 -11.21 3.39
N ALA A 99 -0.66 -11.99 2.64
CA ALA A 99 -1.16 -13.07 1.82
C ALA A 99 -1.85 -14.15 2.67
N ASN A 100 -1.22 -14.59 3.76
CA ASN A 100 -1.78 -15.58 4.67
C ASN A 100 -3.13 -15.13 5.23
N GLY A 101 -3.24 -13.89 5.69
CA GLY A 101 -4.50 -13.39 6.25
C GLY A 101 -5.59 -13.08 5.23
N LEU A 102 -5.26 -13.06 3.93
CA LEU A 102 -6.20 -12.85 2.83
C LEU A 102 -6.49 -14.13 2.02
N GLY A 103 -5.85 -15.26 2.36
CA GLY A 103 -5.96 -16.50 1.58
C GLY A 103 -5.35 -16.40 0.18
N LEU A 104 -4.26 -15.64 0.03
CA LEU A 104 -3.57 -15.40 -1.24
C LEU A 104 -2.22 -16.12 -1.26
N LYS A 105 -1.63 -16.22 -2.47
CA LYS A 105 -0.20 -16.51 -2.60
C LYS A 105 0.62 -15.24 -2.30
N PRO A 106 1.81 -15.35 -1.70
CA PRO A 106 2.68 -14.18 -1.44
C PRO A 106 2.98 -13.34 -2.68
N GLY A 107 3.17 -14.00 -3.83
CA GLY A 107 3.40 -13.34 -5.12
C GLY A 107 2.20 -12.53 -5.65
N GLU A 108 1.02 -12.63 -5.05
CA GLU A 108 -0.15 -11.81 -5.39
C GLU A 108 -0.23 -10.52 -4.58
N VAL A 109 0.73 -10.27 -3.67
CA VAL A 109 0.74 -9.12 -2.77
C VAL A 109 1.92 -8.22 -3.08
N LEU A 110 1.66 -6.98 -3.51
CA LEU A 110 2.70 -5.97 -3.65
C LEU A 110 3.04 -5.35 -2.29
N VAL A 111 4.28 -4.92 -2.13
CA VAL A 111 4.81 -4.27 -0.93
C VAL A 111 5.34 -2.88 -1.27
N ALA A 112 4.98 -1.90 -0.45
CA ALA A 112 5.51 -0.54 -0.53
C ALA A 112 5.94 -0.04 0.85
N SER A 113 7.04 0.72 0.90
CA SER A 113 7.55 1.33 2.12
C SER A 113 8.03 2.75 1.84
N THR A 114 7.83 3.66 2.79
CA THR A 114 8.28 5.05 2.67
C THR A 114 8.70 5.61 4.02
N GLY A 115 9.78 6.40 4.07
CA GLY A 115 10.28 6.99 5.32
C GLY A 115 11.79 7.00 5.39
N ILE A 116 12.33 6.75 6.58
CA ILE A 116 13.77 6.83 6.85
C ILE A 116 14.51 5.70 6.10
N ILE A 117 15.63 6.04 5.45
CA ILE A 117 16.54 5.12 4.74
C ILE A 117 17.60 4.59 5.71
N GLY A 118 18.08 3.35 5.50
CA GLY A 118 19.19 2.76 6.24
C GLY A 118 18.81 2.17 7.60
N ARG A 119 17.52 2.13 7.95
CA ARG A 119 17.01 1.53 9.19
C ARG A 119 16.24 0.24 8.90
N PRO A 120 16.56 -0.88 9.57
CA PRO A 120 15.75 -2.10 9.46
C PRO A 120 14.30 -1.87 9.87
N LEU A 121 13.37 -2.63 9.29
CA LEU A 121 11.97 -2.57 9.71
C LEU A 121 11.80 -3.16 11.13
N PRO A 122 10.99 -2.53 11.99
CA PRO A 122 10.62 -3.11 13.29
C PRO A 122 9.58 -4.22 13.08
N MET A 123 10.02 -5.42 12.71
CA MET A 123 9.14 -6.47 12.20
C MET A 123 8.05 -6.94 13.17
N ASP A 124 8.25 -6.86 14.48
CA ASP A 124 7.19 -7.19 15.45
C ASP A 124 5.99 -6.23 15.32
N LYS A 125 6.28 -4.93 15.17
CA LYS A 125 5.27 -3.89 14.93
C LYS A 125 4.59 -4.05 13.57
N VAL A 126 5.38 -4.41 12.55
CA VAL A 126 4.86 -4.68 11.21
C VAL A 126 3.92 -5.87 11.24
N LYS A 127 4.28 -6.97 11.90
CA LYS A 127 3.44 -8.17 12.04
C LYS A 127 2.12 -7.86 12.73
N ALA A 128 2.17 -7.22 13.89
CA ALA A 128 0.97 -6.78 14.61
C ALA A 128 0.13 -5.80 13.77
N GLY A 129 0.80 -4.91 13.03
CA GLY A 129 0.16 -3.95 12.15
C GLY A 129 -0.59 -4.60 10.99
N VAL A 130 0.02 -5.55 10.28
CA VAL A 130 -0.63 -6.30 9.19
C VAL A 130 -1.87 -7.01 9.71
N GLN A 131 -1.76 -7.75 10.82
CA GLN A 131 -2.90 -8.42 11.45
C GLN A 131 -4.01 -7.42 11.84
N GLY A 132 -3.64 -6.29 12.44
CA GLY A 132 -4.57 -5.25 12.86
C GLY A 132 -5.26 -4.53 11.70
N ALA A 133 -4.58 -4.34 10.57
CA ALA A 133 -5.15 -3.79 9.35
C ALA A 133 -6.15 -4.78 8.72
N LEU A 134 -5.79 -6.06 8.63
CA LEU A 134 -6.68 -7.10 8.10
C LEU A 134 -7.96 -7.27 8.95
N ALA A 135 -7.85 -7.18 10.27
CA ALA A 135 -9.01 -7.23 11.17
C ALA A 135 -9.95 -6.00 11.06
N ARG A 136 -9.51 -4.92 10.39
CA ARG A 136 -10.24 -3.66 10.24
C ARG A 136 -10.51 -3.32 8.77
N MET A 137 -10.56 -4.33 7.92
CA MET A 137 -10.87 -4.15 6.50
C MET A 137 -12.31 -3.69 6.32
N GLY A 138 -12.51 -2.76 5.39
CA GLY A 138 -13.84 -2.33 5.00
C GLY A 138 -13.81 -1.46 3.76
N ARG A 139 -15.00 -1.04 3.32
CA ARG A 139 -15.23 -0.34 2.04
C ARG A 139 -15.78 1.09 2.18
N SER A 140 -15.94 1.58 3.40
CA SER A 140 -16.52 2.92 3.62
C SER A 140 -15.52 4.05 3.30
N ALA A 141 -16.02 5.27 3.11
CA ALA A 141 -15.18 6.46 2.96
C ALA A 141 -14.20 6.66 4.13
N HIS A 142 -14.55 6.19 5.34
CA HIS A 142 -13.65 6.18 6.48
C HIS A 142 -12.43 5.28 6.25
N HIS A 143 -12.63 4.07 5.70
CA HIS A 143 -11.53 3.15 5.37
C HIS A 143 -10.61 3.75 4.30
N ALA A 144 -11.19 4.37 3.26
CA ALA A 144 -10.44 5.08 2.22
C ALA A 144 -9.59 6.24 2.80
N SER A 145 -10.16 7.02 3.73
CA SER A 145 -9.44 8.10 4.41
C SER A 145 -8.27 7.57 5.24
N ARG A 146 -8.48 6.49 6.01
CA ARG A 146 -7.45 5.89 6.86
C ARG A 146 -6.26 5.35 6.06
N ILE A 147 -6.51 4.59 4.98
CA ILE A 147 -5.41 4.08 4.14
C ILE A 147 -4.65 5.23 3.47
N THR A 148 -5.33 6.31 3.09
CA THR A 148 -4.68 7.52 2.55
C THR A 148 -3.74 8.16 3.58
N GLN A 149 -4.14 8.21 4.85
CA GLN A 149 -3.31 8.73 5.93
C GLN A 149 -2.14 7.81 6.29
N ALA A 150 -2.36 6.48 6.21
CA ALA A 150 -1.36 5.48 6.57
C ALA A 150 -0.11 5.51 5.70
N ILE A 151 -0.19 6.04 4.47
CA ILE A 151 0.96 6.15 3.57
C ILE A 151 1.75 7.45 3.72
N MET A 152 1.20 8.46 4.40
CA MET A 152 1.81 9.78 4.55
C MET A 152 3.14 9.73 5.33
N THR A 153 4.08 10.62 5.03
CA THR A 153 5.28 10.86 5.87
C THR A 153 5.32 12.31 6.35
N THR A 154 5.92 13.19 5.55
CA THR A 154 6.04 14.63 5.79
C THR A 154 4.93 15.42 5.10
N ASP A 155 3.96 14.71 4.52
CA ASP A 155 2.77 15.27 3.91
C ASP A 155 1.97 16.12 4.90
N THR A 156 1.58 17.33 4.48
CA THR A 156 0.72 18.23 5.28
C THR A 156 -0.77 17.95 5.11
N ARG A 157 -1.15 17.25 4.03
CA ARG A 157 -2.52 16.85 3.73
C ARG A 157 -2.56 15.51 2.98
N PRO A 158 -3.62 14.70 3.15
CA PRO A 158 -3.86 13.51 2.33
C PRO A 158 -4.12 13.91 0.87
N LYS A 159 -3.82 13.02 -0.09
CA LYS A 159 -4.12 13.21 -1.52
C LYS A 159 -4.88 12.00 -2.03
N THR A 160 -6.08 12.24 -2.52
CA THR A 160 -7.02 11.23 -3.00
C THR A 160 -7.86 11.81 -4.12
N VAL A 161 -8.25 10.98 -5.07
CA VAL A 161 -9.17 11.35 -6.16
C VAL A 161 -9.99 10.12 -6.55
N ALA A 162 -11.23 10.32 -6.94
CA ALA A 162 -12.02 9.29 -7.59
C ALA A 162 -12.94 9.87 -8.65
N VAL A 163 -13.15 9.11 -9.71
CA VAL A 163 -13.82 9.55 -10.93
C VAL A 163 -14.68 8.43 -11.50
N ARG A 164 -15.78 8.80 -12.15
CA ARG A 164 -16.58 7.91 -12.99
C ARG A 164 -16.61 8.37 -14.44
N PHE A 165 -16.66 7.40 -15.34
CA PHE A 165 -16.78 7.63 -16.78
C PHE A 165 -17.40 6.41 -17.47
N ARG A 166 -17.74 6.52 -18.76
CA ARG A 166 -18.23 5.39 -19.55
C ARG A 166 -17.12 4.85 -20.44
N LEU A 167 -17.00 3.53 -20.50
CA LEU A 167 -16.10 2.81 -21.40
C LEU A 167 -16.84 1.58 -21.93
N GLY A 168 -16.90 1.40 -23.25
CA GLY A 168 -17.63 0.28 -23.88
C GLY A 168 -19.09 0.16 -23.41
N GLY A 169 -19.78 1.29 -23.22
CA GLY A 169 -21.17 1.32 -22.76
C GLY A 169 -21.40 1.03 -21.27
N ARG A 170 -20.35 0.78 -20.47
CA ARG A 170 -20.46 0.50 -19.02
C ARG A 170 -19.95 1.68 -18.19
N GLU A 171 -20.55 1.91 -17.01
CA GLU A 171 -19.98 2.84 -16.02
C GLU A 171 -18.74 2.20 -15.38
N VAL A 172 -17.62 2.92 -15.41
CA VAL A 172 -16.35 2.57 -14.77
C VAL A 172 -16.06 3.58 -13.68
N ARG A 173 -15.55 3.10 -12.54
CA ARG A 173 -15.08 3.93 -11.42
C ARG A 173 -13.58 3.70 -11.25
N LEU A 174 -12.83 4.79 -11.14
CA LEU A 174 -11.39 4.78 -10.89
C LEU A 174 -11.12 5.59 -9.63
N GLY A 175 -10.33 5.03 -8.71
CA GLY A 175 -9.95 5.66 -7.46
C GLY A 175 -8.44 5.62 -7.29
N GLY A 176 -7.86 6.66 -6.68
CA GLY A 176 -6.43 6.76 -6.45
C GLY A 176 -6.10 7.51 -5.18
N ILE A 177 -5.01 7.10 -4.54
CA ILE A 177 -4.37 7.81 -3.42
C ILE A 177 -2.89 8.00 -3.76
N THR A 178 -2.30 9.06 -3.24
CA THR A 178 -0.85 9.29 -3.38
C THR A 178 -0.29 10.00 -2.16
N LYS A 179 1.03 9.96 -2.04
CA LYS A 179 1.80 10.64 -0.99
C LYS A 179 3.13 11.11 -1.54
N GLY A 180 3.77 12.01 -0.81
CA GLY A 180 5.01 12.64 -1.22
C GLY A 180 4.92 14.14 -1.05
N ALA A 181 5.93 14.69 -0.37
CA ALA A 181 6.06 16.13 -0.15
C ALA A 181 7.52 16.60 -0.21
N GLY A 182 8.48 15.68 -0.22
CA GLY A 182 9.91 15.93 -0.37
C GLY A 182 10.58 14.70 -0.96
N MET A 183 11.77 14.89 -1.56
CA MET A 183 12.44 13.87 -2.40
C MET A 183 11.54 13.40 -3.56
N ILE A 184 10.98 14.36 -4.32
CA ILE A 184 10.01 14.11 -5.40
C ILE A 184 10.57 14.60 -6.74
N ALA A 185 11.03 13.66 -7.55
CA ALA A 185 11.30 13.81 -8.98
C ALA A 185 11.17 12.40 -9.63
N PRO A 186 9.93 11.86 -9.73
CA PRO A 186 9.68 10.49 -10.20
C PRO A 186 10.21 10.19 -11.59
#